data_AF-A0ABD0P266-F1
#
_entry.id   AF-A0ABD0P266-F1
#
_cell.length_a   1.000
_cell.length_b   1.000
_cell.length_c   1.000
_cell.angle_alpha   90.00
_cell.angle_beta   90.00
_cell.angle_gamma   90.00
#
_symmetry.space_group_name_H-M   'P 1'
#
loop_
_entity.id
_entity.type
_entity.pdbx_description
1 polymer ?
#
loop_
_entity_poly.entity_id
_entity_poly.type
_entity_poly.pdbx_seq_one_letter_code
_entity_poly.pdbx_strand_id
1 'polypeptide(L)'
;PTLDPDTVHPKLLLSDENRTVQYSETQQDYPDQESRFNIFPQVLGSRAIDGGCCYWEVEVSLDEGRWKVGVCDEQIGRKGQKDICRIGFYPNSWCLIYEKGKVEALHDKVASPVCSAELWKVGVLLNFNEGRLSFYSVAREGFEHAFTEPLYPVLAVSKTQLSICDIFSKTTTD
;
A
#
# COMPACT_ATOMS: atom_id res chain seq x y z
N PRO A 1 3.69 -9.71 0.32
CA PRO A 1 3.88 -9.61 1.79
C PRO A 1 2.75 -10.36 2.50
N THR A 2 2.97 -10.87 3.71
CA THR A 2 1.88 -11.37 4.58
C THR A 2 1.68 -10.40 5.74
N LEU A 3 0.53 -10.47 6.39
CA LEU A 3 0.11 -9.62 7.50
C LEU A 3 0.51 -10.25 8.83
N ASP A 4 0.83 -9.41 9.81
CA ASP A 4 1.27 -9.81 11.14
C ASP A 4 0.08 -9.98 12.12
N PRO A 5 -0.26 -11.22 12.54
CA PRO A 5 -1.31 -11.47 13.53
C PRO A 5 -1.03 -10.86 14.90
N ASP A 6 0.21 -10.48 15.20
CA ASP A 6 0.53 -9.87 16.48
C ASP A 6 0.14 -8.40 16.54
N THR A 7 0.11 -7.73 15.37
CA THR A 7 -0.24 -6.31 15.27
C THR A 7 -1.73 -6.08 14.97
N VAL A 8 -2.42 -7.08 14.41
CA VAL A 8 -3.79 -6.94 13.89
C VAL A 8 -4.78 -6.46 14.95
N HIS A 9 -5.57 -5.45 14.58
CA HIS A 9 -6.63 -4.94 15.43
C HIS A 9 -7.76 -5.98 15.63
N PRO A 10 -8.38 -6.10 16.82
CA PRO A 10 -9.44 -7.09 17.08
C PRO A 10 -10.68 -7.02 16.19
N LYS A 11 -10.97 -5.88 15.56
CA LYS A 11 -12.06 -5.75 14.57
C LYS A 11 -11.68 -6.22 13.16
N LEU A 12 -10.49 -6.79 12.96
CA LEU A 12 -10.04 -7.29 11.67
C LEU A 12 -9.89 -8.80 11.73
N LEU A 13 -10.28 -9.50 10.67
CA LEU A 13 -10.10 -10.93 10.49
C LEU A 13 -9.03 -11.16 9.43
N LEU A 14 -7.99 -11.94 9.77
CA LEU A 14 -7.01 -12.42 8.81
C LEU A 14 -7.45 -13.76 8.22
N SER A 15 -7.25 -13.93 6.92
CA SER A 15 -7.51 -15.17 6.19
C SER A 15 -6.51 -15.34 5.06
N ASP A 16 -6.62 -16.45 4.32
CA ASP A 16 -5.75 -16.79 3.18
C ASP A 16 -4.26 -16.69 3.53
N GLU A 17 -3.82 -17.48 4.52
CA GLU A 17 -2.43 -17.48 5.01
C GLU A 17 -1.93 -16.07 5.42
N ASN A 18 -2.82 -15.29 6.03
CA ASN A 18 -2.59 -13.89 6.42
C ASN A 18 -2.28 -12.96 5.24
N ARG A 19 -2.88 -13.19 4.07
CA ARG A 19 -2.79 -12.28 2.92
C ARG A 19 -4.03 -11.42 2.75
N THR A 20 -5.15 -11.87 3.30
CA THR A 20 -6.43 -11.16 3.25
C THR A 20 -6.77 -10.60 4.63
N VAL A 21 -7.32 -9.38 4.65
CA VAL A 21 -7.85 -8.75 5.86
C VAL A 21 -9.25 -8.22 5.60
N GLN A 22 -10.17 -8.51 6.51
CA GLN A 22 -11.56 -8.07 6.43
C GLN A 22 -11.99 -7.43 7.75
N TYR A 23 -12.77 -6.34 7.68
CA TYR A 23 -13.38 -5.76 8.87
C TYR A 23 -14.54 -6.64 9.36
N SER A 24 -14.65 -6.79 10.68
CA SER A 24 -15.72 -7.51 11.37
C SER A 24 -16.32 -6.65 12.46
N GLU A 25 -17.65 -6.66 12.58
CA GLU A 25 -18.33 -6.00 13.69
C GLU A 25 -18.13 -6.73 15.02
N THR A 26 -17.77 -8.00 14.99
CA THR A 26 -17.41 -8.76 16.20
C THR A 26 -15.90 -8.68 16.42
N GLN A 27 -15.49 -8.43 17.65
CA GLN A 27 -14.07 -8.51 17.99
C GLN A 27 -13.60 -9.97 17.96
N GLN A 28 -12.47 -10.19 17.31
CA GLN A 28 -11.76 -11.45 17.27
C GLN A 28 -10.96 -11.63 18.56
N ASP A 29 -10.82 -12.88 19.01
CA ASP A 29 -10.15 -13.24 20.25
C ASP A 29 -8.62 -13.28 20.07
N TYR A 30 -8.04 -12.11 19.79
CA TYR A 30 -6.60 -11.96 19.73
C TYR A 30 -6.05 -11.55 21.10
N PRO A 31 -4.99 -12.21 21.61
CA PRO A 31 -4.38 -11.85 22.89
C PRO A 31 -3.93 -10.39 22.90
N ASP A 32 -4.26 -9.63 23.95
CA ASP A 32 -3.75 -8.26 24.09
C ASP A 32 -2.24 -8.29 24.35
N GLN A 33 -1.52 -7.44 23.62
CA GLN A 33 -0.07 -7.30 23.69
C GLN A 33 0.35 -5.93 23.16
N GLU A 34 1.57 -5.51 23.44
CA GLU A 34 2.05 -4.15 23.14
C GLU A 34 2.03 -3.82 21.64
N SER A 35 2.38 -4.79 20.79
CA SER A 35 2.40 -4.64 19.33
C SER A 35 1.02 -4.47 18.70
N ARG A 36 -0.06 -4.82 19.40
CA ARG A 36 -1.42 -4.86 18.86
C ARG A 36 -2.07 -3.48 18.79
N PHE A 37 -2.59 -3.12 17.62
CA PHE A 37 -3.46 -1.96 17.47
C PHE A 37 -4.77 -2.16 18.23
N ASN A 38 -5.17 -1.22 19.10
CA ASN A 38 -6.38 -1.37 19.93
C ASN A 38 -7.53 -0.40 19.62
N ILE A 39 -7.27 0.68 18.88
CA ILE A 39 -8.28 1.70 18.54
C ILE A 39 -8.55 1.73 17.04
N PHE A 40 -7.50 1.85 16.23
CA PHE A 40 -7.63 2.00 14.79
C PHE A 40 -7.57 0.62 14.14
N PRO A 41 -8.58 0.22 13.33
CA PRO A 41 -8.56 -1.04 12.59
C PRO A 41 -7.45 -1.05 11.53
N GLN A 42 -6.29 -1.59 11.92
CA GLN A 42 -5.06 -1.61 11.12
C GLN A 42 -4.28 -2.90 11.42
N VAL A 43 -3.35 -3.25 10.54
CA VAL A 43 -2.43 -4.37 10.69
C VAL A 43 -1.15 -4.06 9.90
N LEU A 44 0.00 -4.50 10.39
CA LEU A 44 1.28 -4.38 9.68
C LEU A 44 1.58 -5.61 8.83
N GLY A 45 2.53 -5.47 7.91
CA GLY A 45 3.19 -6.63 7.30
C GLY A 45 4.05 -7.38 8.32
N SER A 46 4.21 -8.68 8.13
CA SER A 46 4.98 -9.59 8.99
C SER A 46 6.49 -9.38 8.95
N ARG A 47 7.00 -8.64 7.95
CA ARG A 47 8.41 -8.31 7.80
C ARG A 47 8.57 -6.87 7.36
N ALA A 48 9.55 -6.20 7.95
CA ALA A 48 10.01 -4.91 7.46
C ALA A 48 10.71 -5.06 6.10
N ILE A 49 10.61 -4.03 5.26
CA ILE A 49 11.42 -3.88 4.07
C ILE A 49 12.49 -2.86 4.43
N ASP A 50 13.72 -3.33 4.60
CA ASP A 50 14.88 -2.57 5.08
C ASP A 50 15.99 -2.43 4.03
N GLY A 51 15.70 -2.82 2.78
CA GLY A 51 16.63 -2.72 1.68
C GLY A 51 16.02 -3.07 0.32
N GLY A 52 16.67 -2.58 -0.74
CA GLY A 52 16.35 -2.94 -2.12
C GLY A 52 15.02 -2.36 -2.63
N CYS A 53 14.46 -3.03 -3.63
CA CYS A 53 13.19 -2.69 -4.26
C CYS A 53 12.17 -3.81 -4.02
N CYS A 54 10.98 -3.45 -3.54
CA CYS A 54 9.89 -4.38 -3.33
C CYS A 54 8.64 -3.86 -4.05
N TYR A 55 7.94 -4.77 -4.74
CA TYR A 55 6.63 -4.52 -5.34
C TYR A 55 5.61 -5.50 -4.78
N TRP A 56 4.41 -5.01 -4.48
CA TRP A 56 3.26 -5.85 -4.17
C TRP A 56 1.96 -5.21 -4.63
N GLU A 57 0.93 -6.04 -4.75
CA GLU A 57 -0.40 -5.62 -5.18
C GLU A 57 -1.42 -5.90 -4.09
N VAL A 58 -2.43 -5.05 -3.98
CA VAL A 58 -3.56 -5.22 -3.07
C VAL A 58 -4.84 -5.03 -3.88
N GLU A 59 -5.70 -6.04 -3.91
CA GLU A 59 -7.05 -5.91 -4.46
C GLU A 59 -7.89 -5.02 -3.54
N VAL A 60 -8.62 -4.08 -4.15
CA VAL A 60 -9.42 -3.07 -3.43
C VAL A 60 -10.79 -2.94 -4.08
N SER A 61 -11.78 -2.57 -3.26
CA SER A 61 -13.15 -2.30 -3.70
C SER A 61 -13.47 -0.82 -3.57
N LEU A 62 -14.20 -0.26 -4.54
CA LEU A 62 -14.74 1.09 -4.51
C LEU A 62 -16.23 1.06 -4.10
N ASP A 63 -16.54 0.39 -3.00
CA ASP A 63 -17.90 0.27 -2.45
C ASP A 63 -18.17 1.30 -1.32
N GLU A 64 -19.11 1.03 -0.42
CA GLU A 64 -19.41 1.88 0.74
C GLU A 64 -18.35 1.77 1.85
N GLY A 65 -17.46 0.79 1.75
CA GLY A 65 -16.36 0.55 2.66
C GLY A 65 -15.27 1.63 2.59
N ARG A 66 -14.30 1.48 3.48
CA ARG A 66 -13.14 2.37 3.59
C ARG A 66 -11.90 1.54 3.74
N TRP A 67 -10.85 1.89 3.03
CA TRP A 67 -9.58 1.19 3.10
C TRP A 67 -8.41 2.15 3.05
N LYS A 68 -7.28 1.68 3.56
CA LYS A 68 -5.98 2.31 3.42
C LYS A 68 -4.96 1.27 2.99
N VAL A 69 -4.14 1.60 2.00
CA VAL A 69 -3.03 0.78 1.53
C VAL A 69 -1.78 1.63 1.56
N GLY A 70 -0.73 1.19 2.25
CA GLY A 70 0.44 2.02 2.45
C GLY A 70 1.55 1.35 3.25
N VAL A 71 2.48 2.18 3.70
CA VAL A 71 3.64 1.80 4.50
C VAL A 71 3.79 2.73 5.70
N CYS A 72 4.43 2.23 6.74
CA CYS A 72 4.89 3.02 7.88
C CYS A 72 6.12 2.33 8.49
N ASP A 73 6.89 3.05 9.28
CA ASP A 73 7.95 2.45 10.09
C ASP A 73 7.39 1.69 11.31
N GLU A 74 8.26 0.99 12.03
CA GLU A 74 7.90 0.21 13.22
C GLU A 74 7.46 1.08 14.41
N GLN A 75 7.77 2.38 14.39
CA GLN A 75 7.59 3.30 15.52
C GLN A 75 6.16 3.87 15.59
N ILE A 76 5.31 3.57 14.60
CA ILE A 76 3.89 3.92 14.67
C ILE A 76 3.28 3.39 15.98
N GLY A 77 2.57 4.27 16.68
CA GLY A 77 1.96 3.95 17.96
C GLY A 77 0.89 2.87 17.84
N ARG A 78 0.80 1.98 18.83
CA ARG A 78 -0.17 0.87 18.81
C ARG A 78 -1.42 1.16 19.62
N LYS A 79 -1.32 2.06 20.61
CA LYS A 79 -2.34 2.22 21.65
C LYS A 79 -2.92 3.63 21.71
N GLY A 80 -4.25 3.71 21.78
CA GLY A 80 -4.99 4.95 22.01
C GLY A 80 -5.39 5.69 20.73
N GLN A 81 -6.06 6.83 20.91
CA GLN A 81 -6.72 7.58 19.84
C GLN A 81 -5.87 8.70 19.24
N LYS A 82 -4.54 8.67 19.47
CA LYS A 82 -3.63 9.72 19.00
C LYS A 82 -3.28 9.49 17.53
N ASP A 83 -3.03 10.58 16.81
CA ASP A 83 -2.62 10.54 15.40
C ASP A 83 -1.36 9.70 15.15
N ILE A 84 -0.44 9.64 16.12
CA ILE A 84 0.75 8.79 16.06
C ILE A 84 0.43 7.30 15.91
N CYS A 85 -0.81 6.87 16.17
CA CYS A 85 -1.23 5.48 16.04
C CYS A 85 -1.99 5.19 14.74
N ARG A 86 -2.13 6.17 13.83
CA ARG A 86 -3.00 6.06 12.65
C ARG A 86 -2.20 6.27 11.35
N ILE A 87 -2.24 5.29 10.46
CA ILE A 87 -1.57 5.36 9.15
C ILE A 87 -2.10 6.55 8.33
N GLY A 88 -1.18 7.30 7.71
CA GLY A 88 -1.43 8.56 7.00
C GLY A 88 -1.54 9.80 7.91
N PHE A 89 -1.66 9.62 9.24
CA PHE A 89 -1.69 10.72 10.22
C PHE A 89 -0.40 10.80 11.03
N TYR A 90 0.26 9.67 11.24
CA TYR A 90 1.60 9.58 11.80
C TYR A 90 2.64 10.07 10.76
N PRO A 91 3.62 10.92 11.13
CA PRO A 91 4.56 11.50 10.16
C PRO A 91 5.31 10.48 9.32
N ASN A 92 5.79 9.36 9.88
CA ASN A 92 6.47 8.32 9.11
C ASN A 92 5.50 7.26 8.59
N SER A 93 4.40 7.71 7.99
CA SER A 93 3.43 6.85 7.31
C SER A 93 2.86 7.51 6.06
N TRP A 94 2.67 6.69 5.02
CA TRP A 94 2.20 7.08 3.70
C TRP A 94 1.21 6.05 3.19
N CYS A 95 0.04 6.48 2.74
CA CYS A 95 -0.97 5.56 2.20
C CYS A 95 -1.85 6.21 1.13
N LEU A 96 -2.43 5.38 0.26
CA LEU A 96 -3.69 5.73 -0.37
C LEU A 96 -4.83 5.43 0.59
N ILE A 97 -5.80 6.33 0.65
CA ILE A 97 -7.08 6.14 1.34
C ILE A 97 -8.21 6.19 0.33
N TYR A 98 -9.18 5.29 0.48
CA TYR A 98 -10.49 5.41 -0.13
C TYR A 98 -11.55 5.67 0.93
N GLU A 99 -12.30 6.76 0.77
CA GLU A 99 -13.44 7.10 1.61
C GLU A 99 -14.46 7.91 0.81
N LYS A 100 -15.74 7.50 0.87
CA LYS A 100 -16.88 8.23 0.24
C LYS A 100 -16.68 8.49 -1.26
N GLY A 101 -16.24 7.47 -2.00
CA GLY A 101 -16.09 7.55 -3.45
C GLY A 101 -14.86 8.32 -3.93
N LYS A 102 -13.93 8.67 -3.04
CA LYS A 102 -12.69 9.40 -3.37
C LYS A 102 -11.47 8.59 -2.96
N VAL A 103 -10.44 8.61 -3.82
CA VAL A 103 -9.11 8.12 -3.48
C VAL A 103 -8.17 9.31 -3.32
N GLU A 104 -7.42 9.33 -2.23
CA GLU A 104 -6.45 10.38 -1.92
C GLU A 104 -5.13 9.75 -1.47
N ALA A 105 -4.01 10.38 -1.84
CA ALA A 105 -2.73 10.13 -1.20
C ALA A 105 -2.70 10.90 0.12
N LEU A 106 -2.39 10.20 1.22
CA LEU A 106 -2.42 10.73 2.57
C LEU A 106 -1.08 10.48 3.28
N HIS A 107 -0.47 11.54 3.76
CA HIS A 107 0.75 11.54 4.55
C HIS A 107 0.77 12.75 5.48
N ASP A 108 1.16 12.54 6.75
CA ASP A 108 1.21 13.57 7.78
C ASP A 108 -0.06 14.46 7.81
N LYS A 109 -1.23 13.81 7.69
CA LYS A 109 -2.58 14.44 7.67
C LYS A 109 -2.86 15.31 6.45
N VAL A 110 -1.94 15.39 5.49
CA VAL A 110 -2.13 16.09 4.23
C VAL A 110 -2.65 15.11 3.20
N ALA A 111 -3.83 15.41 2.67
CA ALA A 111 -4.48 14.65 1.61
C ALA A 111 -4.32 15.34 0.25
N SER A 112 -4.05 14.56 -0.78
CA SER A 112 -4.00 15.00 -2.18
C SER A 112 -4.86 14.07 -3.04
N PRO A 113 -5.84 14.60 -3.82
CA PRO A 113 -6.70 13.77 -4.67
C PRO A 113 -5.89 12.97 -5.70
N VAL A 114 -6.31 11.72 -5.93
CA VAL A 114 -5.74 10.82 -6.95
C VAL A 114 -6.84 10.39 -7.91
N CYS A 115 -6.52 10.35 -9.21
CA CYS A 115 -7.44 9.79 -10.20
C CYS A 115 -7.54 8.27 -10.01
N SER A 116 -8.74 7.77 -9.73
CA SER A 116 -8.96 6.36 -9.40
C SER A 116 -10.16 5.76 -10.15
N ALA A 117 -10.43 6.25 -11.36
CA ALA A 117 -11.46 5.66 -12.22
C ALA A 117 -11.12 4.17 -12.41
N GLU A 118 -12.08 3.30 -12.09
CA GLU A 118 -11.98 1.84 -12.28
C GLU A 118 -10.84 1.16 -11.48
N LEU A 119 -10.38 1.79 -10.38
CA LEU A 119 -9.39 1.17 -9.50
C LEU A 119 -9.98 -0.07 -8.83
N TRP A 120 -9.37 -1.23 -9.10
CA TRP A 120 -9.70 -2.51 -8.45
C TRP A 120 -8.49 -3.14 -7.75
N LYS A 121 -7.29 -2.60 -8.02
CA LYS A 121 -6.04 -3.12 -7.48
C LYS A 121 -4.99 -2.00 -7.42
N VAL A 122 -4.34 -1.89 -6.27
CA VAL A 122 -3.26 -0.95 -6.00
C VAL A 122 -1.92 -1.69 -6.03
N GLY A 123 -1.04 -1.30 -6.95
CA GLY A 123 0.36 -1.69 -6.93
C GLY A 123 1.16 -0.72 -6.05
N VAL A 124 2.02 -1.23 -5.19
CA VAL A 124 2.91 -0.43 -4.34
C VAL A 124 4.35 -0.79 -4.67
N LEU A 125 5.14 0.21 -5.08
CA LEU A 125 6.57 0.08 -5.31
C LEU A 125 7.32 0.87 -4.25
N LEU A 126 8.10 0.17 -3.44
CA LEU A 126 9.00 0.76 -2.45
C LEU A 126 10.44 0.49 -2.87
N ASN A 127 11.20 1.55 -3.13
CA ASN A 127 12.65 1.51 -3.22
C ASN A 127 13.24 2.10 -1.95
N PHE A 128 13.63 1.22 -1.03
CA PHE A 128 14.14 1.62 0.28
C PHE A 128 15.46 2.38 0.15
N ASN A 129 16.35 1.89 -0.73
CA ASN A 129 17.70 2.46 -0.90
C ASN A 129 17.67 3.89 -1.46
N GLU A 130 16.65 4.23 -2.24
CA GLU A 130 16.45 5.58 -2.79
C GLU A 130 15.45 6.43 -2.00
N GLY A 131 14.81 5.88 -0.97
CA GLY A 131 13.78 6.57 -0.20
C GLY A 131 12.54 6.93 -1.04
N ARG A 132 12.16 6.08 -1.99
CA ARG A 132 11.05 6.32 -2.91
C ARG A 132 9.91 5.34 -2.70
N LEU A 133 8.69 5.88 -2.65
CA LEU A 133 7.44 5.14 -2.60
C LEU A 133 6.55 5.60 -3.75
N SER A 134 5.95 4.67 -4.48
CA SER A 134 5.01 4.96 -5.55
C SER A 134 3.82 4.02 -5.52
N PHE A 135 2.65 4.56 -5.88
CA PHE A 135 1.40 3.82 -5.98
C PHE A 135 0.91 3.81 -7.43
N TYR A 136 0.42 2.67 -7.89
CA TYR A 136 -0.05 2.46 -9.26
C TYR A 136 -1.46 1.89 -9.27
N SER A 137 -2.28 2.34 -10.22
CA SER A 137 -3.50 1.62 -10.60
C SER A 137 -3.12 0.47 -11.52
N VAL A 138 -3.46 -0.76 -11.15
CA VAL A 138 -3.18 -1.94 -11.96
C VAL A 138 -4.36 -2.20 -12.89
N ALA A 139 -4.10 -2.42 -14.18
CA ALA A 139 -5.15 -2.70 -15.17
C ALA A 139 -5.90 -4.00 -14.83
N ARG A 140 -7.22 -4.01 -15.06
CA ARG A 140 -8.08 -5.18 -14.76
C ARG A 140 -7.86 -6.33 -15.71
N GLU A 141 -7.59 -6.01 -16.97
CA GLU A 141 -7.30 -6.97 -18.01
C GLU A 141 -5.84 -6.80 -18.42
N GLY A 142 -5.10 -7.91 -18.37
CA GLY A 142 -3.74 -8.02 -18.86
C GLY A 142 -3.67 -9.05 -19.98
N PHE A 143 -2.63 -8.94 -20.81
CA PHE A 143 -2.27 -9.99 -21.75
C PHE A 143 -1.18 -10.84 -21.13
N GLU A 144 -1.46 -12.11 -20.89
CA GLU A 144 -0.50 -13.08 -20.40
C GLU A 144 -0.01 -13.98 -21.53
N HIS A 145 1.31 -14.18 -21.61
CA HIS A 145 1.91 -15.09 -22.56
C HIS A 145 3.18 -15.71 -21.98
N ALA A 146 3.37 -17.00 -22.23
CA ALA A 146 4.58 -17.70 -21.83
C ALA A 146 5.63 -17.58 -22.94
N PHE A 147 6.79 -17.03 -22.62
CA PHE A 147 7.89 -16.87 -23.57
C PHE A 147 8.98 -17.92 -23.31
N THR A 148 9.56 -18.46 -24.37
CA THR A 148 10.72 -19.39 -24.29
C THR A 148 12.04 -18.70 -24.60
N GLU A 149 12.01 -17.55 -25.27
CA GLU A 149 13.17 -16.78 -25.66
C GLU A 149 13.24 -15.45 -24.86
N PRO A 150 14.44 -14.89 -24.61
CA PRO A 150 14.58 -13.56 -24.03
C PRO A 150 13.91 -12.47 -24.87
N LEU A 151 13.27 -11.50 -24.20
CA LEU A 151 12.62 -10.36 -24.85
C LEU A 151 13.40 -9.07 -24.60
N TYR A 152 13.31 -8.16 -25.57
CA TYR A 152 13.83 -6.80 -25.44
C TYR A 152 12.64 -5.82 -25.32
N PRO A 153 12.71 -4.82 -24.43
CA PRO A 153 11.81 -3.67 -24.50
C PRO A 153 11.97 -2.98 -25.87
N VAL A 154 10.87 -2.67 -26.54
CA VAL A 154 10.88 -2.01 -27.85
C VAL A 154 9.97 -0.79 -27.86
N LEU A 155 10.45 0.31 -28.45
CA LEU A 155 9.68 1.52 -28.70
C LEU A 155 9.63 1.75 -30.22
N ALA A 156 8.45 2.07 -30.74
CA ALA A 156 8.26 2.45 -32.15
C ALA A 156 7.40 3.70 -32.21
N VAL A 157 7.80 4.70 -33.00
CA VAL A 157 7.16 6.03 -33.02
C VAL A 157 7.06 6.54 -34.46
N SER A 158 6.02 7.34 -34.73
CA SER A 158 5.89 8.11 -35.98
C SER A 158 5.35 9.50 -35.62
N LYS A 159 6.05 10.56 -36.07
CA LYS A 159 5.70 11.97 -35.82
C LYS A 159 5.50 12.36 -34.34
N THR A 160 6.10 11.61 -33.40
CA THR A 160 6.01 11.84 -31.95
C THR A 160 7.31 11.43 -31.24
N GLN A 161 7.37 11.51 -29.92
CA GLN A 161 8.49 11.09 -29.08
C GLN A 161 8.01 10.17 -27.95
N LEU A 162 8.79 9.13 -27.66
CA LEU A 162 8.64 8.28 -26.48
C LEU A 162 9.95 8.32 -25.69
N SER A 163 9.87 8.23 -24.37
CA SER A 163 11.04 8.12 -23.48
C SER A 163 10.77 7.04 -22.44
N ILE A 164 11.77 6.23 -22.13
CA ILE A 164 11.72 5.35 -20.96
C ILE A 164 11.96 6.23 -19.74
N CYS A 165 10.99 6.28 -18.84
CA CYS A 165 11.17 6.96 -17.56
C CYS A 165 12.14 6.16 -16.71
N ASP A 166 13.23 6.79 -16.27
CA ASP A 166 14.09 6.20 -15.26
C ASP A 166 13.47 6.43 -13.88
N ILE A 167 12.64 5.46 -13.47
CA ILE A 167 11.99 5.44 -12.16
C ILE A 167 12.97 5.17 -11.00
N PHE A 168 14.25 4.91 -11.30
CA PHE A 168 15.34 4.68 -10.35
C PHE A 168 16.43 5.78 -10.37
N SER A 169 16.37 6.73 -11.30
CA SER A 169 17.34 7.84 -11.36
C SER A 169 17.09 8.84 -10.24
N LYS A 170 18.10 9.10 -9.40
CA LYS A 170 18.07 10.19 -8.41
C LYS A 170 17.79 11.52 -9.09
N THR A 171 16.74 12.22 -8.68
CA THR A 171 16.65 13.67 -8.87
C THR A 171 17.73 14.28 -7.98
N THR A 172 18.90 14.50 -8.57
CA THR A 172 19.93 15.33 -7.96
C THR A 172 19.46 16.76 -8.17
N THR A 173 18.70 17.30 -7.22
CA THR A 173 18.51 18.75 -7.14
C THR A 173 19.75 19.33 -6.47
N ASP A 174 20.53 20.04 -7.28
CA ASP A 174 21.55 21.01 -6.85
C ASP A 174 20.96 22.09 -5.94
#